data_AF-A0A0G4I1I9-F1
#
_entry.id   AF-A0A0G4I1I9-F1
#
_cell.length_a   1.000
_cell.length_b   1.000
_cell.length_c   1.000
_cell.angle_alpha   90.00
_cell.angle_beta   90.00
_cell.angle_gamma   90.00
#
_symmetry.space_group_name_H-M   'P 1'
#
loop_
_entity.id
_entity.type
_entity.pdbx_description
1 polymer ?
#
loop_
_entity_poly.entity_id
_entity_poly.type
_entity_poly.pdbx_seq_one_letter_code
_entity_poly.pdbx_strand_id
1 'polypeptide(L)'
;MANPETWRRVPLEVNYFPIQPSADLKLYRYEVIFQQPDWSKKIKEQRLARFLKIKGRPDLLAGFDGHSFIISVGEVDSSIIEIGDDVTMLSSPQELDIHRVFLRDTSTADKEAILDAVNVILKGAVLFKRRDTPHVSAVVDCLQRGRFFFPKDPSFLFPINQYMPPDALPLGTYGWRRFSASVGLTGRAGTETPQLTLCVNVSVGLAFEPRMSLRGFLERTVLQGPLILQADQQTLLEQEQKINNHPMVRRLHLRCRGKRREYTFGRLHLCDPGKRAGTHFFLNHEGEEVSVSQHFASMVERGELTGEQRPEGPVPDDDPLMEAPAVGQLTPMIPLSCCFEVEPFQIPDRDKTKEEEEALQQEGLVVPEVRRQKILDVVKKLYGEDNSVLGHFGLTVGFAMTRVEGRVMPVPPIQMERKEQSGVPPQAQQQQQQRQGGEWVCRSETASGGLTRTCVQNRLSRRSSGNDCRGV
;
A
#
# COMPACT_ATOMS: atom_id res chain seq x y z
N MET A 1 24.57 -37.10 16.85
CA MET A 1 23.88 -36.24 15.86
C MET A 1 23.99 -36.91 14.51
N ALA A 2 22.91 -36.98 13.72
CA ALA A 2 22.97 -37.58 12.38
C ALA A 2 23.89 -36.77 11.46
N ASN A 3 24.72 -37.45 10.64
CA ASN A 3 25.59 -36.79 9.65
C ASN A 3 24.74 -36.04 8.60
N PRO A 4 24.87 -34.70 8.44
CA PRO A 4 24.11 -33.93 7.45
C PRO A 4 24.32 -34.36 5.99
N GLU A 5 25.38 -35.11 5.71
CA GLU A 5 25.67 -35.66 4.37
C GLU A 5 24.75 -36.83 4.00
N THR A 6 24.18 -37.53 4.99
CA THR A 6 23.25 -38.65 4.75
C THR A 6 21.80 -38.18 4.61
N TRP A 7 21.53 -36.89 4.77
CA TRP A 7 20.18 -36.35 4.67
C TRP A 7 19.71 -36.35 3.21
N ARG A 8 18.42 -36.67 3.01
CA ARG A 8 17.82 -36.67 1.68
C ARG A 8 17.88 -35.27 1.08
N ARG A 9 18.53 -35.13 -0.08
CA ARG A 9 18.59 -33.87 -0.82
C ARG A 9 17.31 -33.63 -1.60
N VAL A 10 16.87 -32.38 -1.67
CA VAL A 10 15.63 -31.99 -2.35
C VAL A 10 15.88 -30.69 -3.12
N PRO A 11 15.62 -30.63 -4.43
CA PRO A 11 15.68 -29.38 -5.18
C PRO A 11 14.52 -28.47 -4.76
N LEU A 12 14.82 -27.21 -4.47
CA LEU A 12 13.85 -26.21 -4.08
C LEU A 12 13.99 -24.98 -4.97
N GLU A 13 12.90 -24.23 -5.12
CA GLU A 13 12.92 -22.90 -5.70
C GLU A 13 12.56 -21.91 -4.61
N VAL A 14 13.35 -20.85 -4.48
CA VAL A 14 13.10 -19.76 -3.54
C VAL A 14 12.65 -18.53 -4.32
N ASN A 15 11.85 -17.68 -3.70
CA ASN A 15 11.26 -16.47 -4.27
C ASN A 15 12.27 -15.32 -4.49
N TYR A 16 13.50 -15.67 -4.85
CA TYR A 16 14.62 -14.79 -5.13
C TYR A 16 14.87 -14.80 -6.64
N PHE A 17 15.13 -13.62 -7.18
CA PHE A 17 15.29 -13.38 -8.60
C PHE A 17 16.64 -12.69 -8.82
N PRO A 18 17.54 -13.23 -9.64
CA PRO A 18 18.86 -12.65 -9.83
C PRO A 18 18.74 -11.27 -10.48
N ILE A 19 19.48 -10.30 -9.96
CA ILE A 19 19.64 -8.97 -10.54
C ILE A 19 20.99 -8.94 -11.26
N GLN A 20 20.98 -8.61 -12.54
CA GLN A 20 22.17 -8.51 -13.36
C GLN A 20 22.45 -7.04 -13.66
N PRO A 21 23.47 -6.44 -13.03
CA PRO A 21 23.94 -5.11 -13.38
C PRO A 21 24.76 -5.14 -14.68
N SER A 22 24.80 -4.01 -15.37
CA SER A 22 25.71 -3.79 -16.50
C SER A 22 27.18 -3.92 -16.06
N ALA A 23 28.07 -4.37 -16.96
CA ALA A 23 29.44 -4.78 -16.63
C ALA A 23 30.31 -3.68 -15.99
N ASP A 24 29.99 -2.42 -16.24
CA ASP A 24 30.70 -1.22 -15.80
C ASP A 24 29.78 -0.28 -14.98
N LEU A 25 28.68 -0.81 -14.43
CA LEU A 25 27.69 -0.01 -13.74
C LEU A 25 28.26 0.68 -12.50
N LYS A 26 28.36 2.00 -12.59
CA LYS A 26 28.61 2.91 -11.47
C LYS A 26 27.34 3.69 -11.16
N LEU A 27 27.08 3.87 -9.88
CA LEU A 27 26.00 4.70 -9.38
C LEU A 27 26.59 5.90 -8.63
N TYR A 28 25.92 7.04 -8.73
CA TYR A 28 26.30 8.27 -8.06
C TYR A 28 25.19 8.64 -7.09
N ARG A 29 25.52 8.66 -5.80
CA ARG A 29 24.60 9.05 -4.74
C ARG A 29 24.81 10.51 -4.38
N TYR A 30 23.78 11.32 -4.62
CA TYR A 30 23.75 12.74 -4.32
C TYR A 30 22.89 13.01 -3.09
N GLU A 31 23.43 13.73 -2.11
CA GLU A 31 22.63 14.22 -0.99
C GLU A 31 21.77 15.40 -1.43
N VAL A 32 20.52 15.41 -0.96
CA VAL A 32 19.53 16.45 -1.22
C VAL A 32 19.14 17.08 0.11
N ILE A 33 19.47 18.36 0.24
CA ILE A 33 19.15 19.19 1.39
C ILE A 33 17.91 20.01 1.06
N PHE A 34 16.87 19.86 1.88
CA PHE A 34 15.67 20.66 1.82
C PHE A 34 15.79 21.80 2.84
N GLN A 35 15.47 23.04 2.44
CA GLN A 35 15.51 24.19 3.35
C GLN A 35 14.61 24.01 4.58
N GLN A 36 13.50 23.28 4.41
CA GLN A 36 12.60 22.88 5.49
C GLN A 36 12.64 21.35 5.67
N PRO A 37 13.43 20.84 6.62
CA PRO A 37 13.65 19.39 6.77
C PRO A 37 12.43 18.65 7.30
N ASP A 38 11.51 19.34 7.97
CA ASP A 38 10.26 18.84 8.56
C ASP A 38 9.11 18.67 7.54
N TRP A 39 9.31 19.09 6.29
CA TRP A 39 8.35 18.84 5.23
C TRP A 39 8.03 17.36 5.07
N SER A 40 6.75 17.08 4.86
CA SER A 40 6.29 15.73 4.54
C SER A 40 6.98 15.22 3.26
N LYS A 41 7.18 13.90 3.17
CA LYS A 41 7.75 13.23 1.99
C LYS A 41 7.11 13.71 0.68
N LYS A 42 5.78 13.84 0.65
CA LYS A 42 5.03 14.31 -0.53
C LYS A 42 5.41 15.73 -0.95
N ILE A 43 5.62 16.64 0.01
CA ILE A 43 6.02 18.03 -0.29
C ILE A 43 7.46 18.05 -0.80
N LYS A 44 8.37 17.32 -0.16
CA LYS A 44 9.77 17.19 -0.60
C LYS A 44 9.86 16.67 -2.03
N GLU A 45 9.16 15.58 -2.33
CA GLU A 45 9.08 15.00 -3.67
C GLU A 45 8.52 15.99 -4.71
N GLN A 46 7.45 16.74 -4.39
CA GLN A 46 6.90 17.76 -5.28
C GLN A 46 7.86 18.92 -5.57
N ARG A 47 8.58 19.40 -4.54
CA ARG A 47 9.57 20.48 -4.66
C ARG A 47 10.76 20.03 -5.51
N LEU A 48 11.29 18.84 -5.21
CA LEU A 48 12.37 18.23 -5.97
C LEU A 48 11.97 17.97 -7.42
N ALA A 49 10.77 17.43 -7.67
CA ALA A 49 10.26 17.20 -9.02
C ALA A 49 10.20 18.49 -9.85
N ARG A 50 9.74 19.59 -9.23
CA ARG A 50 9.73 20.91 -9.90
C ARG A 50 11.14 21.40 -10.20
N PHE A 51 12.05 21.30 -9.24
CA PHE A 51 13.46 21.67 -9.39
C PHE A 51 14.13 20.90 -10.53
N LEU A 52 14.03 19.57 -10.52
CA LEU A 52 14.60 18.69 -11.55
C LEU A 52 14.00 18.94 -12.93
N LYS A 53 12.70 19.27 -13.01
CA LYS A 53 12.05 19.66 -14.26
C LYS A 53 12.62 20.96 -14.83
N ILE A 54 12.85 21.97 -13.99
CA ILE A 54 13.49 23.24 -14.40
C ILE A 54 14.91 22.99 -14.90
N LYS A 55 15.64 22.10 -14.22
CA LYS A 55 17.00 21.70 -14.59
C LYS A 55 17.07 20.69 -15.74
N GLY A 56 15.94 20.34 -16.37
CA GLY A 56 15.90 19.43 -17.52
C GLY A 56 16.25 17.98 -17.21
N ARG A 57 16.25 17.57 -15.93
CA ARG A 57 16.57 16.21 -15.48
C ARG A 57 15.48 15.56 -14.63
N PRO A 58 14.21 15.54 -15.09
CA PRO A 58 13.11 14.89 -14.37
C PRO A 58 13.29 13.37 -14.19
N ASP A 59 14.17 12.73 -14.99
CA ASP A 59 14.54 11.31 -14.90
C ASP A 59 15.16 10.95 -13.55
N LEU A 60 15.93 11.86 -12.96
CA LEU A 60 16.61 11.66 -11.68
C LEU A 60 15.64 11.39 -10.52
N LEU A 61 14.38 11.81 -10.65
CA LEU A 61 13.35 11.55 -9.64
C LEU A 61 13.05 10.05 -9.47
N ALA A 62 13.30 9.22 -10.50
CA ALA A 62 13.17 7.77 -10.41
C ALA A 62 14.17 7.14 -9.40
N GLY A 63 15.30 7.82 -9.15
CA GLY A 63 16.32 7.41 -8.19
C GLY A 63 16.20 8.10 -6.83
N PHE A 64 15.10 8.80 -6.53
CA PHE A 64 14.92 9.49 -5.25
C PHE A 64 14.41 8.55 -4.15
N ASP A 65 15.06 8.57 -2.99
CA ASP A 65 14.67 7.75 -1.83
C ASP A 65 13.36 8.23 -1.14
N GLY A 66 12.97 9.48 -1.43
CA GLY A 66 11.83 10.15 -0.82
C GLY A 66 12.20 11.08 0.34
N HIS A 67 13.48 11.18 0.71
CA HIS A 67 13.91 11.88 1.91
C HIS A 67 15.12 12.77 1.73
N SER A 68 16.28 12.22 1.36
CA SER A 68 17.55 12.94 1.46
C SER A 68 18.59 12.57 0.40
N PHE A 69 18.32 11.65 -0.52
CA PHE A 69 19.28 11.38 -1.58
C PHE A 69 18.68 10.87 -2.89
N ILE A 70 19.41 11.12 -3.97
CA ILE A 70 19.11 10.67 -5.33
C ILE A 70 20.23 9.76 -5.81
N ILE A 71 19.86 8.73 -6.56
CA ILE A 71 20.76 7.85 -7.29
C ILE A 71 20.73 8.19 -8.79
N SER A 72 21.89 8.27 -9.42
CA SER A 72 22.09 8.50 -10.86
C SER A 72 23.07 7.47 -11.44
N VAL A 73 22.99 7.17 -12.74
CA VAL A 73 23.95 6.31 -13.47
C VAL A 73 25.18 7.06 -13.96
N GLY A 74 25.09 8.39 -14.04
CA GLY A 74 26.19 9.25 -14.45
C GLY A 74 26.36 10.44 -13.52
N GLU A 75 27.53 11.05 -13.59
CA GLU A 75 27.76 12.33 -12.94
C GLU A 75 26.76 13.36 -13.47
N VAL A 76 26.11 14.03 -12.53
CA VAL A 76 25.19 15.13 -12.79
C VAL A 76 26.00 16.41 -12.93
N ASP A 77 25.74 17.16 -14.00
CA ASP A 77 26.38 18.45 -14.29
C ASP A 77 26.28 19.40 -13.09
N SER A 78 27.38 20.09 -12.76
CA SER A 78 27.45 21.04 -11.66
C SER A 78 26.43 22.17 -11.74
N SER A 79 25.92 22.51 -12.93
CA SER A 79 24.82 23.47 -13.12
C SER A 79 23.47 23.00 -12.55
N ILE A 80 23.28 21.70 -12.36
CA ILE A 80 22.08 21.12 -11.72
C ILE A 80 22.24 21.12 -10.19
N ILE A 81 23.47 21.25 -9.71
CA ILE A 81 23.87 21.21 -8.29
C ILE A 81 23.71 22.59 -7.62
N GLU A 82 23.25 23.60 -8.36
CA GLU A 82 23.00 24.93 -7.82
C GLU A 82 21.91 24.95 -6.74
N ILE A 83 22.08 25.84 -5.77
CA ILE A 83 21.13 26.14 -4.69
C ILE A 83 19.84 26.69 -5.33
N GLY A 84 18.77 25.89 -5.32
CA GLY A 84 17.42 26.40 -5.52
C GLY A 84 16.88 27.04 -4.25
N ASP A 85 15.84 27.87 -4.37
CA ASP A 85 15.21 28.55 -3.23
C ASP A 85 14.72 27.57 -2.14
N ASP A 86 14.35 26.33 -2.53
CA ASP A 86 13.77 25.33 -1.63
C ASP A 86 14.64 24.06 -1.46
N VAL A 87 15.53 23.77 -2.42
CA VAL A 87 16.24 22.48 -2.54
C VAL A 87 17.67 22.72 -3.01
N THR A 88 18.62 22.10 -2.33
CA THR A 88 20.04 22.08 -2.71
C THR A 88 20.47 20.63 -2.88
N MET A 89 21.12 20.32 -4.00
CA MET A 89 21.77 19.02 -4.21
C MET A 89 23.29 19.21 -4.02
N LEU A 90 23.96 18.32 -3.28
CA LEU A 90 25.39 18.49 -3.00
C LEU A 90 26.27 18.08 -4.20
N SER A 91 27.39 18.79 -4.40
CA SER A 91 28.28 18.64 -5.56
C SER A 91 29.19 17.43 -5.56
N SER A 92 29.42 16.83 -4.40
CA SER A 92 30.34 15.72 -4.24
C SER A 92 29.56 14.41 -4.08
N PRO A 93 29.18 13.72 -5.17
CA PRO A 93 28.51 12.45 -5.06
C PRO A 93 29.41 11.39 -4.44
N GLN A 94 28.80 10.47 -3.70
CA GLN A 94 29.45 9.20 -3.38
C GLN A 94 29.36 8.30 -4.62
N GLU A 95 30.50 7.97 -5.23
CA GLU A 95 30.58 6.95 -6.29
C GLU A 95 30.42 5.55 -5.67
N LEU A 96 29.49 4.78 -6.22
CA LEU A 96 29.15 3.43 -5.81
C LEU A 96 29.36 2.50 -7.01
N ASP A 97 30.51 1.83 -7.06
CA ASP A 97 30.73 0.73 -7.99
C ASP A 97 29.94 -0.51 -7.51
N ILE A 98 28.91 -0.87 -8.28
CA ILE A 98 27.98 -1.94 -7.90
C ILE A 98 28.70 -3.29 -7.79
N HIS A 99 29.75 -3.53 -8.58
CA HIS A 99 30.44 -4.82 -8.63
C HIS A 99 31.25 -5.09 -7.36
N ARG A 100 31.59 -4.04 -6.61
CA ARG A 100 32.23 -4.16 -5.30
C ARG A 100 31.37 -4.91 -4.30
N VAL A 101 30.04 -4.93 -4.47
CA VAL A 101 29.13 -5.66 -3.57
C VAL A 101 29.44 -7.17 -3.54
N PHE A 102 30.01 -7.70 -4.62
CA PHE A 102 30.39 -9.12 -4.77
C PHE A 102 31.76 -9.45 -4.17
N LEU A 103 32.59 -8.44 -3.91
CA LEU A 103 33.94 -8.63 -3.40
C LEU A 103 33.93 -8.89 -1.88
N ARG A 104 34.83 -9.77 -1.43
CA ARG A 104 34.90 -10.19 -0.02
C ARG A 104 35.44 -9.08 0.88
N ASP A 105 36.36 -8.27 0.36
CA ASP A 105 37.07 -7.18 1.03
C ASP A 105 36.30 -5.86 1.05
N THR A 106 35.19 -5.75 0.31
CA THR A 106 34.33 -4.56 0.36
C THR A 106 33.66 -4.46 1.73
N SER A 107 33.79 -3.27 2.34
CA SER A 107 33.31 -2.99 3.70
C SER A 107 31.80 -3.18 3.81
N THR A 108 31.31 -3.49 5.02
CA THR A 108 29.87 -3.64 5.28
C THR A 108 29.11 -2.36 4.93
N ALA A 109 29.66 -1.19 5.28
CA ALA A 109 29.04 0.10 4.98
C ALA A 109 28.92 0.36 3.47
N ASP A 110 29.96 0.02 2.69
CA ASP A 110 29.89 0.14 1.22
C ASP A 110 28.85 -0.82 0.63
N LYS A 111 28.77 -2.06 1.14
CA LYS A 111 27.75 -3.03 0.71
C LYS A 111 26.34 -2.54 1.01
N GLU A 112 26.12 -2.01 2.21
CA GLU A 112 24.83 -1.42 2.61
C GLU A 112 24.46 -0.24 1.72
N ALA A 113 25.40 0.68 1.46
CA ALA A 113 25.18 1.82 0.57
C ALA A 113 24.79 1.38 -0.86
N ILE A 114 25.47 0.35 -1.41
CA ILE A 114 25.14 -0.21 -2.72
C ILE A 114 23.76 -0.87 -2.70
N LEU A 115 23.46 -1.70 -1.71
CA LEU A 115 22.16 -2.38 -1.59
C LEU A 115 21.01 -1.40 -1.40
N ASP A 116 21.21 -0.32 -0.65
CA ASP A 116 20.25 0.75 -0.47
C ASP A 116 20.00 1.50 -1.78
N ALA A 117 21.06 1.83 -2.54
CA ALA A 117 20.92 2.46 -3.86
C ALA A 117 20.11 1.58 -4.83
N VAL A 118 20.40 0.27 -4.90
CA VAL A 118 19.65 -0.69 -5.71
C VAL A 118 18.19 -0.79 -5.25
N ASN A 119 17.95 -0.80 -3.94
CA ASN A 119 16.60 -0.84 -3.36
C ASN A 119 15.79 0.43 -3.68
N VAL A 120 16.43 1.60 -3.75
CA VAL A 120 15.78 2.85 -4.21
C VAL A 120 15.40 2.74 -5.68
N ILE A 121 16.29 2.26 -6.54
CA ILE A 121 16.02 2.07 -7.97
C ILE A 121 14.83 1.10 -8.18
N LEU A 122 14.79 -0.03 -7.47
CA LEU A 122 13.71 -1.01 -7.59
C LEU A 122 12.36 -0.50 -7.06
N LYS A 123 12.38 0.41 -6.07
CA LYS A 123 11.17 1.14 -5.66
C LYS A 123 10.75 2.11 -6.76
N GLY A 124 11.68 2.87 -7.34
CA GLY A 124 11.44 3.72 -8.50
C GLY A 124 10.79 2.97 -9.65
N ALA A 125 11.25 1.75 -9.92
CA ALA A 125 10.75 0.88 -10.98
C ALA A 125 9.25 0.52 -10.87
N VAL A 126 8.64 0.68 -9.69
CA VAL A 126 7.21 0.42 -9.45
C VAL A 126 6.42 1.63 -8.96
N LEU A 127 7.08 2.73 -8.58
CA LEU A 127 6.44 3.95 -8.07
C LEU A 127 6.52 5.14 -9.02
N PHE A 128 7.49 5.15 -9.94
CA PHE A 128 7.74 6.30 -10.80
C PHE A 128 6.74 6.37 -11.96
N LYS A 129 6.07 7.51 -12.11
CA LYS A 129 4.90 7.64 -13.01
C LYS A 129 5.30 8.12 -14.39
N ARG A 130 4.64 7.55 -15.41
CA ARG A 130 4.81 7.92 -16.83
C ARG A 130 4.55 9.40 -17.16
N ARG A 131 3.76 10.09 -16.35
CA ARG A 131 3.48 11.53 -16.57
C ARG A 131 4.71 12.41 -16.28
N ASP A 132 5.69 11.90 -15.53
CA ASP A 132 6.82 12.69 -15.07
C ASP A 132 7.93 12.72 -16.13
N THR A 133 8.20 11.58 -16.79
CA THR A 133 9.04 11.52 -18.00
C THR A 133 8.51 10.47 -19.01
N PRO A 134 8.42 10.79 -20.31
CA PRO A 134 7.88 9.85 -21.31
C PRO A 134 8.72 8.58 -21.51
N HIS A 135 10.03 8.67 -21.23
CA HIS A 135 11.01 7.62 -21.55
C HIS A 135 11.42 6.76 -20.36
N VAL A 136 11.12 7.20 -19.13
CA VAL A 136 11.48 6.48 -17.90
C VAL A 136 10.21 6.38 -17.07
N SER A 137 9.64 5.19 -16.96
CA SER A 137 8.39 5.00 -16.21
C SER A 137 8.21 3.57 -15.76
N ALA A 138 7.58 3.41 -14.60
CA ALA A 138 7.12 2.11 -14.15
C ALA A 138 6.08 1.56 -15.13
N VAL A 139 6.15 0.25 -15.41
CA VAL A 139 5.17 -0.45 -16.25
C VAL A 139 3.76 -0.35 -15.64
N VAL A 140 3.68 -0.43 -14.31
CA VAL A 140 2.45 -0.26 -13.53
C VAL A 140 2.73 0.62 -12.33
N ASP A 141 1.96 1.72 -12.17
CA ASP A 141 2.01 2.58 -10.99
C ASP A 141 1.56 1.79 -9.75
N CYS A 142 2.32 1.84 -8.67
CA CYS A 142 1.98 1.20 -7.41
C CYS A 142 1.76 2.23 -6.29
N LEU A 143 0.83 1.94 -5.39
CA LEU A 143 0.76 2.61 -4.09
C LEU A 143 1.69 1.90 -3.09
N GLN A 144 2.57 2.63 -2.42
CA GLN A 144 3.42 2.08 -1.35
C GLN A 144 2.78 2.31 0.03
N ARG A 145 2.72 1.26 0.86
CA ARG A 145 2.40 1.35 2.30
C ARG A 145 3.35 0.47 3.10
N GLY A 146 4.26 1.10 3.83
CA GLY A 146 5.35 0.40 4.51
C GLY A 146 6.22 -0.37 3.50
N ARG A 147 6.33 -1.69 3.69
CA ARG A 147 7.09 -2.58 2.80
C ARG A 147 6.26 -3.19 1.66
N PHE A 148 4.98 -2.85 1.58
CA PHE A 148 4.06 -3.42 0.60
C PHE A 148 3.78 -2.43 -0.53
N PHE A 149 3.65 -2.98 -1.72
CA PHE A 149 3.33 -2.29 -2.96
C PHE A 149 2.01 -2.84 -3.49
N PHE A 150 1.14 -1.93 -3.89
CA PHE A 150 -0.22 -2.20 -4.32
C PHE A 150 -0.37 -1.72 -5.77
N PRO A 151 -0.27 -2.61 -6.77
CA PRO A 151 -0.35 -2.25 -8.19
C PRO A 151 -1.70 -1.64 -8.55
N LYS A 152 -1.70 -0.49 -9.20
CA LYS A 152 -2.90 0.20 -9.70
C LYS A 152 -3.34 -0.34 -11.05
N ASP A 153 -3.53 -1.65 -11.10
CA ASP A 153 -3.96 -2.38 -12.29
C ASP A 153 -5.15 -3.27 -11.94
N PRO A 154 -6.28 -3.21 -12.68
CA PRO A 154 -7.49 -3.97 -12.38
C PRO A 154 -7.28 -5.49 -12.28
N SER A 155 -6.28 -6.07 -12.96
CA SER A 155 -5.96 -7.51 -12.85
C SER A 155 -5.46 -7.94 -11.46
N PHE A 156 -5.05 -6.98 -10.63
CA PHE A 156 -4.68 -7.23 -9.24
C PHE A 156 -5.86 -7.14 -8.28
N LEU A 157 -7.03 -6.71 -8.76
CA LEU A 157 -8.25 -6.70 -7.97
C LEU A 157 -8.99 -8.03 -8.11
N PHE A 158 -9.71 -8.41 -7.06
CA PHE A 158 -10.58 -9.57 -7.09
C PHE A 158 -11.84 -9.32 -6.24
N PRO A 159 -13.00 -9.82 -6.68
CA PRO A 159 -14.23 -9.72 -5.90
C PRO A 159 -14.07 -10.55 -4.61
N ILE A 160 -14.40 -9.94 -3.47
CA ILE A 160 -14.44 -10.65 -2.17
C ILE A 160 -15.85 -11.04 -1.75
N ASN A 161 -16.86 -10.41 -2.34
CA ASN A 161 -18.27 -10.75 -2.11
C ASN A 161 -18.60 -12.21 -2.45
N GLN A 162 -17.87 -12.84 -3.38
CA GLN A 162 -18.03 -14.26 -3.70
C GLN A 162 -17.68 -15.21 -2.53
N TYR A 163 -16.96 -14.71 -1.53
CA TYR A 163 -16.56 -15.46 -0.34
C TYR A 163 -17.39 -15.08 0.90
N MET A 164 -18.28 -14.10 0.79
CA MET A 164 -19.10 -13.61 1.89
C MET A 164 -20.43 -14.36 1.98
N PRO A 165 -21.03 -14.47 3.18
CA PRO A 165 -22.40 -14.96 3.33
C PRO A 165 -23.40 -14.17 2.48
N PRO A 166 -24.48 -14.80 1.94
CA PRO A 166 -25.47 -14.12 1.10
C PRO A 166 -26.19 -12.93 1.77
N ASP A 167 -26.24 -12.93 3.10
CA ASP A 167 -26.83 -11.90 3.96
C ASP A 167 -25.86 -10.79 4.36
N ALA A 168 -24.56 -10.95 4.11
CA ALA A 168 -23.57 -9.94 4.40
C ALA A 168 -23.72 -8.74 3.44
N LEU A 169 -23.88 -7.54 3.99
CA LEU A 169 -23.95 -6.31 3.22
C LEU A 169 -22.58 -5.98 2.62
N PRO A 170 -22.41 -5.97 1.29
CA PRO A 170 -21.14 -5.62 0.68
C PRO A 170 -20.83 -4.14 0.92
N LEU A 171 -19.81 -3.86 1.74
CA LEU A 171 -19.37 -2.50 2.09
C LEU A 171 -18.65 -1.77 0.95
N GLY A 172 -18.79 -2.25 -0.29
CA GLY A 172 -18.13 -1.67 -1.43
C GLY A 172 -16.62 -1.95 -1.49
N THR A 173 -16.18 -3.06 -0.91
CA THR A 173 -14.77 -3.43 -0.83
C THR A 173 -14.42 -4.58 -1.75
N TYR A 174 -13.20 -4.52 -2.28
CA TYR A 174 -12.59 -5.55 -3.12
C TYR A 174 -11.32 -6.05 -2.47
N GLY A 175 -10.90 -7.24 -2.88
CA GLY A 175 -9.58 -7.74 -2.59
C GLY A 175 -8.55 -7.13 -3.54
N TRP A 176 -7.36 -6.84 -3.01
CA TRP A 176 -6.26 -6.25 -3.75
C TRP A 176 -5.00 -7.08 -3.53
N ARG A 177 -4.52 -7.72 -4.60
CA ARG A 177 -3.24 -8.42 -4.60
C ARG A 177 -2.12 -7.39 -4.49
N ARG A 178 -1.25 -7.60 -3.51
CA ARG A 178 -0.11 -6.74 -3.19
C ARG A 178 1.14 -7.59 -3.08
N PHE A 179 2.29 -6.96 -3.07
CA PHE A 179 3.55 -7.67 -2.88
C PHE A 179 4.49 -6.87 -1.98
N SER A 180 5.44 -7.55 -1.35
CA SER A 180 6.63 -6.94 -0.78
C SER A 180 7.84 -7.32 -1.61
N ALA A 181 8.76 -6.38 -1.76
CA ALA A 181 10.00 -6.54 -2.50
C ALA A 181 11.16 -6.05 -1.64
N SER A 182 12.28 -6.75 -1.69
CA SER A 182 13.52 -6.36 -1.02
C SER A 182 14.74 -6.87 -1.79
N VAL A 183 15.86 -6.17 -1.66
CA VAL A 183 17.14 -6.57 -2.25
C VAL A 183 17.99 -7.27 -1.21
N GLY A 184 18.77 -8.25 -1.63
CA GLY A 184 19.82 -8.83 -0.80
C GLY A 184 20.88 -9.54 -1.62
N LEU A 185 21.97 -9.89 -0.94
CA LEU A 185 22.98 -10.79 -1.46
C LEU A 185 22.64 -12.22 -1.05
N THR A 186 22.68 -13.13 -2.02
CA THR A 186 22.61 -14.57 -1.81
C THR A 186 23.90 -15.24 -2.25
N GLY A 187 24.06 -16.52 -1.97
CA GLY A 187 25.27 -17.27 -2.26
C GLY A 187 25.93 -17.81 -1.00
N ARG A 188 26.68 -18.89 -1.14
CA ARG A 188 27.26 -19.59 -0.01
C ARG A 188 28.55 -18.91 0.46
N ALA A 189 28.56 -18.47 1.72
CA ALA A 189 29.73 -17.86 2.36
C ALA A 189 30.99 -18.71 2.10
N GLY A 190 32.00 -18.10 1.49
CA GLY A 190 33.32 -18.71 1.29
C GLY A 190 33.48 -19.61 0.06
N THR A 191 32.42 -19.96 -0.67
CA THR A 191 32.51 -20.95 -1.79
C THR A 191 31.94 -20.47 -3.12
N GLU A 192 30.99 -19.53 -3.10
CA GLU A 192 30.40 -18.98 -4.32
C GLU A 192 30.54 -17.46 -4.33
N THR A 193 30.62 -16.88 -5.53
CA THR A 193 30.49 -15.44 -5.72
C THR A 193 29.08 -15.04 -5.29
N PRO A 194 28.92 -14.07 -4.36
CA PRO A 194 27.61 -13.58 -3.98
C PRO A 194 26.81 -13.15 -5.21
N GLN A 195 25.49 -13.33 -5.18
CA GLN A 195 24.58 -12.91 -6.22
C GLN A 195 23.63 -11.84 -5.66
N LEU A 196 23.47 -10.75 -6.40
CA LEU A 196 22.50 -9.72 -6.09
C LEU A 196 21.11 -10.25 -6.47
N THR A 197 20.16 -10.16 -5.56
CA THR A 197 18.83 -10.76 -5.75
C THR A 197 17.70 -9.87 -5.26
N LEU A 198 16.60 -9.91 -6.01
CA LEU A 198 15.31 -9.38 -5.63
C LEU A 198 14.48 -10.49 -4.98
N CYS A 199 14.05 -10.31 -3.73
CA CYS A 199 13.10 -11.20 -3.06
C CYS A 199 11.70 -10.63 -3.16
N VAL A 200 10.75 -11.39 -3.72
CA VAL A 200 9.36 -10.94 -3.91
C VAL A 200 8.40 -11.88 -3.19
N ASN A 201 7.51 -11.31 -2.39
CA ASN A 201 6.44 -12.05 -1.71
C ASN A 201 5.09 -11.45 -2.05
N VAL A 202 4.15 -12.27 -2.52
CA VAL A 202 2.76 -11.87 -2.76
C VAL A 202 1.93 -12.02 -1.49
N SER A 203 0.97 -11.12 -1.32
CA SER A 203 -0.05 -11.15 -0.27
C SER A 203 -1.31 -10.44 -0.77
N VAL A 204 -2.32 -10.33 0.09
CA VAL A 204 -3.58 -9.66 -0.23
C VAL A 204 -3.87 -8.54 0.76
N GLY A 205 -4.70 -7.59 0.35
CA GLY A 205 -5.22 -6.48 1.15
C GLY A 205 -6.60 -6.06 0.65
N LEU A 206 -7.14 -4.96 1.18
CA LEU A 206 -8.41 -4.40 0.73
C LEU A 206 -8.20 -3.19 -0.19
N ALA A 207 -9.15 -3.03 -1.10
CA ALA A 207 -9.36 -1.89 -1.99
C ALA A 207 -10.85 -1.50 -1.97
N PHE A 208 -11.20 -0.38 -2.59
CA PHE A 208 -12.59 -0.12 -2.95
C PHE A 208 -12.95 -0.80 -4.28
N GLU A 209 -14.24 -1.06 -4.44
CA GLU A 209 -14.79 -1.61 -5.69
C GLU A 209 -14.52 -0.68 -6.89
N PRO A 210 -14.02 -1.23 -8.01
CA PRO A 210 -13.90 -0.50 -9.27
C PRO A 210 -15.23 0.09 -9.72
N ARG A 211 -15.21 1.30 -10.29
CA ARG A 211 -16.39 1.98 -10.86
C ARG A 211 -17.49 2.28 -9.85
N MET A 212 -17.20 2.25 -8.55
CA MET A 212 -18.16 2.66 -7.53
C MET A 212 -18.35 4.17 -7.55
N SER A 213 -19.55 4.67 -7.83
CA SER A 213 -19.83 6.11 -7.71
C SER A 213 -19.75 6.59 -6.27
N LEU A 214 -19.47 7.89 -6.05
CA LEU A 214 -19.49 8.46 -4.70
C LEU A 214 -20.87 8.24 -4.06
N ARG A 215 -21.97 8.45 -4.79
CA ARG A 215 -23.32 8.16 -4.30
C ARG A 215 -23.47 6.71 -3.85
N GLY A 216 -23.07 5.75 -4.69
CA GLY A 216 -23.17 4.33 -4.37
C GLY A 216 -22.28 3.91 -3.20
N PHE A 217 -21.15 4.59 -2.99
CA PHE A 217 -20.31 4.44 -1.80
C PHE A 217 -21.02 4.97 -0.54
N LEU A 218 -21.57 6.19 -0.61
CA LEU A 218 -22.27 6.81 0.52
C LEU A 218 -23.48 5.96 0.93
N GLU A 219 -24.27 5.49 -0.02
CA GLU A 219 -25.46 4.67 0.23
C GLU A 219 -25.10 3.32 0.88
N ARG A 220 -24.11 2.61 0.34
CA ARG A 220 -23.75 1.26 0.82
C ARG A 220 -22.90 1.27 2.08
N THR A 221 -21.90 2.14 2.14
CA THR A 221 -20.85 2.07 3.16
C THR A 221 -21.14 2.98 4.34
N VAL A 222 -21.75 4.15 4.10
CA VAL A 222 -21.90 5.20 5.12
C VAL A 222 -23.31 5.26 5.68
N LEU A 223 -24.30 5.42 4.80
CA LEU A 223 -25.70 5.53 5.17
C LEU A 223 -26.30 4.16 5.50
N GLN A 224 -25.86 3.11 4.80
CA GLN A 224 -26.46 1.77 4.80
C GLN A 224 -27.94 1.83 4.38
N GLY A 225 -28.22 2.60 3.34
CA GLY A 225 -29.54 2.94 2.85
C GLY A 225 -29.49 4.01 1.75
N PRO A 226 -30.62 4.33 1.11
CA PRO A 226 -30.65 5.30 0.02
C PRO A 226 -30.31 6.72 0.51
N LEU A 227 -29.65 7.49 -0.35
CA LEU A 227 -29.45 8.92 -0.14
C LEU A 227 -30.74 9.65 -0.59
N ILE A 228 -31.42 10.30 0.35
CA ILE A 228 -32.77 10.86 0.14
C ILE A 228 -32.65 12.37 -0.03
N LEU A 229 -32.49 12.82 -1.28
CA LEU A 229 -32.28 14.26 -1.58
C LEU A 229 -33.54 15.12 -1.38
N GLN A 230 -34.72 14.51 -1.35
CA GLN A 230 -36.02 15.19 -1.17
C GLN A 230 -36.60 15.03 0.25
N ALA A 231 -35.76 14.68 1.22
CA ALA A 231 -36.21 14.56 2.61
C ALA A 231 -36.44 15.95 3.24
N ASP A 232 -37.06 15.97 4.41
CA ASP A 232 -37.13 17.18 5.23
C ASP A 232 -35.73 17.65 5.67
N GLN A 233 -35.63 18.93 6.06
CA GLN A 233 -34.35 19.57 6.38
C GLN A 233 -33.61 18.87 7.53
N GLN A 234 -34.33 18.32 8.51
CA GLN A 234 -33.73 17.64 9.65
C GLN A 234 -33.09 16.32 9.19
N THR A 235 -33.80 15.52 8.39
CA THR A 235 -33.26 14.29 7.80
C THR A 235 -32.02 14.56 6.94
N LEU A 236 -32.04 15.61 6.11
CA LEU A 236 -30.89 15.99 5.28
C LEU A 236 -29.67 16.39 6.13
N LEU A 237 -29.88 17.15 7.21
CA LEU A 237 -28.82 17.56 8.13
C LEU A 237 -28.20 16.34 8.83
N GLU A 238 -29.01 15.38 9.25
CA GLU A 238 -28.54 14.13 9.86
C GLU A 238 -27.71 13.30 8.87
N GLN A 239 -28.18 13.14 7.63
CA GLN A 239 -27.42 12.47 6.57
C GLN A 239 -26.10 13.19 6.28
N GLU A 240 -26.11 14.52 6.20
CA GLU A 240 -24.92 15.34 5.97
C GLU A 240 -23.88 15.13 7.08
N GLN A 241 -24.30 15.23 8.34
CA GLN A 241 -23.44 15.05 9.49
C GLN A 241 -22.88 13.62 9.56
N LYS A 242 -23.71 12.61 9.28
CA LYS A 242 -23.28 11.21 9.23
C LYS A 242 -22.21 11.02 8.16
N ILE A 243 -22.39 11.58 6.96
CA ILE A 243 -21.45 11.47 5.85
C ILE A 243 -20.13 12.17 6.16
N ASN A 244 -20.19 13.45 6.53
CA ASN A 244 -19.00 14.28 6.69
C ASN A 244 -18.14 13.87 7.88
N ASN A 245 -18.75 13.25 8.90
CA ASN A 245 -18.02 12.76 10.07
C ASN A 245 -17.53 11.31 9.90
N HIS A 246 -17.95 10.60 8.85
CA HIS A 246 -17.60 9.19 8.67
C HIS A 246 -16.10 9.00 8.39
N PRO A 247 -15.37 8.15 9.16
CA PRO A 247 -13.93 7.95 8.97
C PRO A 247 -13.55 7.56 7.55
N MET A 248 -14.30 6.66 6.90
CA MET A 248 -13.99 6.19 5.54
C MET A 248 -14.19 7.24 4.44
N VAL A 249 -14.91 8.32 4.73
CA VAL A 249 -15.12 9.43 3.79
C VAL A 249 -13.98 10.44 3.91
N ARG A 250 -13.33 10.52 5.09
CA ARG A 250 -12.20 11.42 5.32
C ARG A 250 -11.06 11.02 4.38
N ARG A 251 -10.59 11.99 3.59
CA ARG A 251 -9.50 11.81 2.63
C ARG A 251 -9.79 10.81 1.50
N LEU A 252 -11.06 10.49 1.27
CA LEU A 252 -11.46 9.61 0.17
C LEU A 252 -11.05 10.24 -1.15
N HIS A 253 -10.26 9.53 -1.95
CA HIS A 253 -9.87 9.97 -3.28
C HIS A 253 -10.96 9.62 -4.29
N LEU A 254 -11.30 10.59 -5.12
CA LEU A 254 -12.39 10.54 -6.07
C LEU A 254 -11.90 10.89 -7.45
N ARG A 255 -12.47 10.23 -8.44
CA ARG A 255 -12.44 10.62 -9.83
C ARG A 255 -13.74 11.36 -10.15
N CYS A 256 -13.58 12.58 -10.63
CA CYS A 256 -14.69 13.45 -10.99
C CYS A 256 -14.62 13.83 -12.47
N ARG A 257 -15.78 14.13 -13.02
CA ARG A 257 -15.93 14.71 -14.36
C ARG A 257 -15.53 16.19 -14.31
N GLY A 258 -14.94 16.68 -15.40
CA GLY A 258 -14.36 18.02 -15.46
C GLY A 258 -12.91 18.04 -15.99
N LYS A 259 -12.32 19.23 -16.02
CA LYS A 259 -10.93 19.44 -16.47
C LYS A 259 -9.92 18.69 -15.59
N ARG A 260 -10.08 18.79 -14.27
CA ARG A 260 -9.30 18.02 -13.31
C ARG A 260 -10.06 16.75 -12.97
N ARG A 261 -9.37 15.61 -13.04
CA ARG A 261 -9.97 14.29 -12.81
C ARG A 261 -9.95 13.86 -11.35
N GLU A 262 -8.94 14.23 -10.58
CA GLU A 262 -8.70 13.66 -9.24
C GLU A 262 -8.91 14.69 -8.14
N TYR A 263 -9.79 14.37 -7.20
CA TYR A 263 -10.11 15.18 -6.03
C TYR A 263 -10.04 14.34 -4.74
N THR A 264 -9.93 15.03 -3.63
CA THR A 264 -10.09 14.43 -2.30
C THR A 264 -11.41 14.94 -1.74
N PHE A 265 -12.23 14.06 -1.17
CA PHE A 265 -13.44 14.45 -0.49
C PHE A 265 -13.10 15.37 0.69
N GLY A 266 -13.74 16.55 0.75
CA GLY A 266 -13.70 17.44 1.90
C GLY A 266 -15.01 17.39 2.68
N ARG A 267 -16.09 17.90 2.09
CA ARG A 267 -17.43 17.95 2.69
C ARG A 267 -18.50 17.79 1.61
N LEU A 268 -19.61 17.14 1.92
CA LEU A 268 -20.82 17.14 1.10
C LEU A 268 -21.86 18.07 1.73
N HIS A 269 -22.47 18.94 0.94
CA HIS A 269 -23.52 19.86 1.39
C HIS A 269 -24.89 19.35 0.94
N LEU A 270 -25.65 18.75 1.85
CA LEU A 270 -26.99 18.23 1.60
C LEU A 270 -28.09 19.14 2.13
N CYS A 271 -27.88 19.95 3.16
CA CYS A 271 -28.96 20.79 3.71
C CYS A 271 -28.88 22.28 3.32
N ASP A 272 -27.74 22.76 2.81
CA ASP A 272 -27.53 24.17 2.47
C ASP A 272 -28.07 24.51 1.06
N PRO A 273 -29.14 25.32 0.93
CA PRO A 273 -29.71 25.70 -0.36
C PRO A 273 -28.80 26.62 -1.18
N GLY A 274 -27.84 27.33 -0.56
CA GLY A 274 -26.83 28.13 -1.25
C GLY A 274 -25.63 27.32 -1.76
N LYS A 275 -25.62 26.01 -1.46
CA LYS A 275 -24.60 25.04 -1.91
C LYS A 275 -25.22 23.98 -2.81
N ARG A 276 -26.03 24.43 -3.77
CA ARG A 276 -26.53 23.62 -4.89
C ARG A 276 -25.89 24.04 -6.19
N ALA A 277 -25.85 23.13 -7.16
CA ALA A 277 -25.17 23.39 -8.41
C ALA A 277 -25.71 24.65 -9.14
N GLY A 278 -27.02 24.90 -9.10
CA GLY A 278 -27.64 26.08 -9.72
C GLY A 278 -27.63 27.35 -8.87
N THR A 279 -27.34 27.26 -7.56
CA THR A 279 -27.38 28.42 -6.65
C THR A 279 -26.00 28.85 -6.15
N HIS A 280 -24.98 28.00 -6.31
CA HIS A 280 -23.61 28.34 -5.93
C HIS A 280 -22.89 29.03 -7.09
N PHE A 281 -22.61 30.32 -6.94
CA PHE A 281 -21.95 31.15 -7.95
C PHE A 281 -20.46 31.34 -7.67
N PHE A 282 -19.67 31.51 -8.73
CA PHE A 282 -18.27 31.90 -8.67
C PHE A 282 -17.88 32.67 -9.93
N LEU A 283 -16.76 33.41 -9.84
CA LEU A 283 -16.20 34.10 -11.00
C LEU A 283 -15.45 33.10 -11.88
N ASN A 284 -15.86 32.97 -13.14
CA ASN A 284 -15.14 32.17 -14.12
C ASN A 284 -13.83 32.87 -14.55
N HIS A 285 -13.10 32.25 -15.48
CA HIS A 285 -11.84 32.80 -16.01
C HIS A 285 -12.02 34.09 -16.84
N GLU A 286 -13.25 34.40 -17.24
CA GLU A 286 -13.64 35.62 -17.96
C GLU A 286 -14.11 36.73 -16.99
N GLY A 287 -14.15 36.44 -15.68
CA GLY A 287 -14.61 37.36 -14.65
C GLY A 287 -16.14 37.46 -14.54
N GLU A 288 -16.87 36.55 -15.19
CA GLU A 288 -18.32 36.49 -15.12
C GLU A 288 -18.77 35.61 -13.95
N GLU A 289 -19.82 36.05 -13.25
CA GLU A 289 -20.45 35.28 -12.20
C GLU A 289 -21.37 34.22 -12.81
N VAL A 290 -21.01 32.95 -12.62
CA VAL A 290 -21.76 31.81 -13.15
C VAL A 290 -22.02 30.78 -12.06
N SER A 291 -23.16 30.11 -12.13
CA SER A 291 -23.44 28.97 -11.25
C SER A 291 -22.60 27.75 -11.65
N VAL A 292 -22.45 26.78 -10.74
CA VAL A 292 -21.73 25.53 -11.04
C VAL A 292 -22.41 24.74 -12.17
N SER A 293 -23.75 24.63 -12.19
CA SER A 293 -24.47 23.92 -13.26
C SER A 293 -24.27 24.59 -14.63
N GLN A 294 -24.41 25.91 -14.70
CA GLN A 294 -24.15 26.70 -15.92
C GLN A 294 -22.69 26.61 -16.38
N HIS A 295 -21.74 26.60 -15.44
CA HIS A 295 -20.33 26.44 -15.77
C HIS A 295 -20.07 25.09 -16.45
N PHE A 296 -20.58 23.99 -15.88
CA PHE A 296 -20.43 22.66 -16.50
C PHE A 296 -21.13 22.59 -17.86
N ALA A 297 -22.32 23.18 -18.02
CA ALA A 297 -23.02 23.25 -19.30
C ALA A 297 -22.19 23.99 -20.37
N SER A 298 -21.71 25.19 -20.07
CA SER A 298 -20.89 25.98 -21.00
C SER A 298 -19.59 25.26 -21.39
N MET A 299 -18.94 24.55 -20.45
CA MET A 299 -17.76 23.75 -20.76
C MET A 299 -18.04 22.59 -21.73
N VAL A 300 -19.21 21.96 -21.61
CA VAL A 300 -19.64 20.91 -22.55
C VAL A 300 -19.96 21.49 -23.92
N GLU A 301 -20.66 22.63 -23.97
CA GLU A 301 -21.00 23.33 -25.22
C GLU A 301 -19.77 23.81 -25.98
N ARG A 302 -18.76 24.31 -25.25
CA ARG A 302 -17.45 24.70 -25.81
C ARG A 302 -16.57 23.52 -26.22
N GLY A 303 -17.00 22.27 -25.94
CA GLY A 303 -16.22 21.07 -26.26
C GLY A 303 -14.98 20.88 -25.37
N GLU A 304 -14.90 21.57 -24.23
CA GLU A 304 -13.75 21.47 -23.31
C GLU A 304 -13.75 20.17 -22.51
N LEU A 305 -14.91 19.54 -22.36
CA LEU A 305 -15.09 18.27 -21.68
C LEU A 305 -15.41 17.17 -22.69
N THR A 306 -14.48 16.22 -22.87
CA THR A 306 -14.63 15.11 -23.82
C THR A 306 -14.49 13.76 -23.13
N GLY A 307 -15.07 12.72 -23.74
CA GLY A 307 -15.03 11.34 -23.21
C GLY A 307 -15.50 11.26 -21.75
N GLU A 308 -14.70 10.62 -20.89
CA GLU A 308 -15.02 10.45 -19.45
C GLU A 308 -15.01 11.77 -18.65
N GLN A 309 -14.52 12.87 -19.21
CA GLN A 309 -14.59 14.18 -18.54
C GLN A 309 -15.99 14.82 -18.65
N ARG A 310 -16.81 14.37 -19.61
CA ARG A 310 -18.12 14.93 -19.89
C ARG A 310 -19.18 14.31 -18.97
N PRO A 311 -20.02 15.09 -18.27
CA PRO A 311 -21.22 14.61 -17.56
C PRO A 311 -22.15 13.77 -18.46
N GLU A 312 -22.86 12.77 -17.93
CA GLU A 312 -23.78 11.92 -18.73
C GLU A 312 -24.99 12.71 -19.23
N GLY A 313 -25.32 13.79 -18.55
CA GLY A 313 -26.39 14.72 -18.87
C GLY A 313 -26.11 16.09 -18.27
N PRO A 314 -27.04 17.04 -18.42
CA PRO A 314 -26.95 18.33 -17.73
C PRO A 314 -26.88 18.10 -16.22
N VAL A 315 -26.05 18.90 -15.53
CA VAL A 315 -25.98 18.89 -14.07
C VAL A 315 -27.26 19.53 -13.54
N PRO A 316 -28.09 18.82 -12.74
CA PRO A 316 -29.31 19.39 -12.17
C PRO A 316 -29.00 20.58 -11.26
N ASP A 317 -29.83 21.62 -11.30
CA ASP A 317 -29.62 22.82 -10.46
C ASP A 317 -29.72 22.52 -8.96
N ASP A 318 -30.48 21.50 -8.57
CA ASP A 318 -30.64 21.04 -7.19
C ASP A 318 -29.59 20.00 -6.76
N ASP A 319 -28.62 19.65 -7.63
CA ASP A 319 -27.60 18.65 -7.31
C ASP A 319 -26.72 19.12 -6.14
N PRO A 320 -26.54 18.30 -5.08
CA PRO A 320 -25.65 18.62 -3.98
C PRO A 320 -24.21 18.85 -4.43
N LEU A 321 -23.51 19.73 -3.72
CA LEU A 321 -22.11 20.01 -3.99
C LEU A 321 -21.19 19.32 -2.98
N MET A 322 -20.17 18.65 -3.51
CA MET A 322 -19.01 18.20 -2.76
C MET A 322 -17.93 19.28 -2.81
N GLU A 323 -17.54 19.74 -1.63
CA GLU A 323 -16.44 20.66 -1.39
C GLU A 323 -15.13 19.86 -1.26
N ALA A 324 -14.17 20.12 -2.14
CA ALA A 324 -12.83 19.55 -2.03
C ALA A 324 -11.92 20.47 -1.18
N PRO A 325 -10.86 19.94 -0.53
CA PRO A 325 -9.90 20.75 0.20
C PRO A 325 -9.33 21.88 -0.67
N ALA A 326 -9.22 23.07 -0.07
CA ALA A 326 -8.74 24.26 -0.76
C ALA A 326 -7.35 24.05 -1.38
N VAL A 327 -7.17 24.57 -2.59
CA VAL A 327 -5.89 24.62 -3.30
C VAL A 327 -5.52 26.09 -3.43
N GLY A 328 -4.71 26.58 -2.49
CA GLY A 328 -4.46 28.02 -2.35
C GLY A 328 -5.69 28.71 -1.77
N GLN A 329 -6.21 29.72 -2.48
CA GLN A 329 -7.41 30.46 -2.07
C GLN A 329 -8.71 29.89 -2.65
N LEU A 330 -8.62 28.88 -3.54
CA LEU A 330 -9.77 28.33 -4.24
C LEU A 330 -10.23 27.03 -3.58
N THR A 331 -11.52 26.95 -3.27
CA THR A 331 -12.18 25.74 -2.77
C THR A 331 -13.06 25.16 -3.89
N PRO A 332 -12.63 24.06 -4.55
CA PRO A 332 -13.41 23.49 -5.63
C PRO A 332 -14.74 22.93 -5.13
N MET A 333 -15.83 23.30 -5.82
CA MET A 333 -17.17 22.76 -5.62
C MET A 333 -17.54 21.87 -6.81
N ILE A 334 -17.89 20.63 -6.53
CA ILE A 334 -18.10 19.60 -7.55
C ILE A 334 -19.48 19.00 -7.35
N PRO A 335 -20.36 19.01 -8.37
CA PRO A 335 -21.66 18.34 -8.28
C PRO A 335 -21.51 16.86 -7.92
N LEU A 336 -22.40 16.35 -7.06
CA LEU A 336 -22.38 14.96 -6.65
C LEU A 336 -22.52 14.02 -7.85
N SER A 337 -23.34 14.38 -8.84
CA SER A 337 -23.47 13.66 -10.11
C SER A 337 -22.18 13.60 -10.93
N CYS A 338 -21.27 14.56 -10.75
CA CYS A 338 -19.96 14.58 -11.39
C CYS A 338 -18.91 13.75 -10.63
N CYS A 339 -19.17 13.31 -9.39
CA CYS A 339 -18.28 12.46 -8.59
C CYS A 339 -18.49 10.97 -8.92
N PHE A 340 -18.05 10.57 -10.13
CA PHE A 340 -18.50 9.34 -10.77
C PHE A 340 -17.80 8.05 -10.30
N GLU A 341 -16.59 8.14 -9.74
CA GLU A 341 -15.86 6.95 -9.28
C GLU A 341 -15.04 7.26 -8.01
N VAL A 342 -15.20 6.44 -6.97
CA VAL A 342 -14.26 6.35 -5.86
C VAL A 342 -13.02 5.66 -6.38
N GLU A 343 -11.84 6.26 -6.19
CA GLU A 343 -10.59 5.68 -6.66
C GLU A 343 -10.43 4.27 -6.07
N PRO A 344 -10.45 3.19 -6.88
CA PRO A 344 -10.46 1.83 -6.34
C PRO A 344 -9.15 1.49 -5.63
N PHE A 345 -8.05 2.10 -6.09
CA PHE A 345 -6.69 1.83 -5.61
C PHE A 345 -6.32 2.64 -4.36
N GLN A 346 -7.18 2.58 -3.34
CA GLN A 346 -6.90 3.11 -2.01
C GLN A 346 -7.37 2.12 -0.94
N ILE A 347 -6.69 2.13 0.21
CA ILE A 347 -7.00 1.23 1.32
C ILE A 347 -8.09 1.88 2.18
N PRO A 348 -9.20 1.18 2.48
CA PRO A 348 -10.22 1.67 3.40
C PRO A 348 -9.60 2.07 4.74
N ASP A 349 -9.88 3.29 5.22
CA ASP A 349 -9.39 3.80 6.51
C ASP A 349 -10.27 3.28 7.67
N ARG A 350 -10.32 1.95 7.79
CA ARG A 350 -10.99 1.21 8.87
C ARG A 350 -10.38 -0.17 9.03
N ASP A 351 -10.68 -0.81 10.15
CA ASP A 351 -10.40 -2.23 10.32
C ASP A 351 -11.25 -3.07 9.37
N LYS A 352 -10.74 -4.27 9.05
CA LYS A 352 -11.47 -5.23 8.24
C LYS A 352 -12.60 -5.80 9.08
N THR A 353 -13.74 -6.03 8.45
CA THR A 353 -14.79 -6.86 9.03
C THR A 353 -14.31 -8.31 9.08
N LYS A 354 -14.98 -9.14 9.89
CA LYS A 354 -14.65 -10.55 10.02
C LYS A 354 -14.83 -11.27 8.67
N GLU A 355 -15.89 -10.93 7.96
CA GLU A 355 -16.24 -11.49 6.65
C GLU A 355 -15.19 -11.14 5.59
N GLU A 356 -14.69 -9.89 5.60
CA GLU A 356 -13.58 -9.48 4.73
C GLU A 356 -12.27 -10.18 5.08
N GLU A 357 -11.98 -10.36 6.37
CA GLU A 357 -10.79 -11.07 6.80
C GLU A 357 -10.82 -12.54 6.37
N GLU A 358 -11.95 -13.22 6.57
CA GLU A 358 -12.18 -14.59 6.10
C GLU A 358 -12.05 -14.68 4.57
N ALA A 359 -12.66 -13.76 3.82
CA ALA A 359 -12.56 -13.71 2.37
C ALA A 359 -11.11 -13.50 1.87
N LEU A 360 -10.36 -12.59 2.51
CA LEU A 360 -8.94 -12.38 2.19
C LEU A 360 -8.09 -13.59 2.59
N GLN A 361 -8.41 -14.25 3.70
CA GLN A 361 -7.72 -15.45 4.12
C GLN A 361 -7.95 -16.59 3.12
N GLN A 362 -9.16 -16.77 2.62
CA GLN A 362 -9.47 -17.77 1.59
C GLN A 362 -8.70 -17.51 0.29
N GLU A 363 -8.64 -16.27 -0.20
CA GLU A 363 -7.84 -15.95 -1.40
C GLU A 363 -6.32 -16.02 -1.13
N GLY A 364 -5.89 -15.70 0.09
CA GLY A 364 -4.50 -15.68 0.51
C GLY A 364 -3.92 -17.08 0.78
N LEU A 365 -4.76 -18.03 1.17
CA LEU A 365 -4.42 -19.44 1.39
C LEU A 365 -4.37 -20.19 0.06
N VAL A 366 -3.27 -19.99 -0.66
CA VAL A 366 -2.99 -20.68 -1.92
C VAL A 366 -1.99 -21.81 -1.75
N VAL A 367 -2.17 -22.89 -2.53
CA VAL A 367 -1.17 -23.96 -2.64
C VAL A 367 0.16 -23.40 -3.20
N PRO A 368 1.31 -23.99 -2.83
CA PRO A 368 2.63 -23.46 -3.20
C PRO A 368 2.82 -23.19 -4.69
N GLU A 369 2.28 -24.03 -5.56
CA GLU A 369 2.40 -23.94 -7.03
C GLU A 369 1.67 -22.69 -7.56
N VAL A 370 0.48 -22.41 -7.04
CA VAL A 370 -0.29 -21.20 -7.39
C VAL A 370 0.41 -19.96 -6.85
N ARG A 371 0.93 -20.02 -5.61
CA ARG A 371 1.71 -18.91 -5.04
C ARG A 371 2.95 -18.61 -5.88
N ARG A 372 3.67 -19.66 -6.28
CA ARG A 372 4.84 -19.57 -7.16
C ARG A 372 4.48 -18.85 -8.46
N GLN A 373 3.40 -19.25 -9.13
CA GLN A 373 2.97 -18.61 -10.37
C GLN A 373 2.60 -17.13 -10.14
N LYS A 374 1.83 -16.82 -9.09
CA LYS A 374 1.48 -15.43 -8.72
C LYS A 374 2.74 -14.56 -8.50
N ILE A 375 3.79 -15.10 -7.89
CA ILE A 375 5.07 -14.38 -7.73
C ILE A 375 5.75 -14.16 -9.09
N LEU A 376 5.83 -15.20 -9.93
CA LEU A 376 6.41 -15.08 -11.28
C LEU A 376 5.68 -14.03 -12.13
N ASP A 377 4.35 -13.98 -12.06
CA ASP A 377 3.54 -13.01 -12.78
C ASP A 377 3.82 -11.58 -12.30
N VAL A 378 3.98 -11.37 -10.98
CA VAL A 378 4.38 -10.08 -10.41
C VAL A 378 5.75 -9.65 -10.93
N VAL A 379 6.75 -10.54 -10.91
CA VAL A 379 8.10 -10.18 -11.36
C VAL A 379 8.11 -9.87 -12.85
N LYS A 380 7.49 -10.71 -13.69
CA LYS A 380 7.43 -10.47 -15.14
C LYS A 380 6.70 -9.17 -15.48
N LYS A 381 5.58 -8.90 -14.81
CA LYS A 381 4.75 -7.73 -15.11
C LYS A 381 5.35 -6.42 -14.61
N LEU A 382 6.00 -6.42 -13.44
CA LEU A 382 6.47 -5.20 -12.79
C LEU A 382 7.96 -4.95 -12.96
N TYR A 383 8.77 -6.00 -13.05
CA TYR A 383 10.23 -5.94 -13.18
C TYR A 383 10.71 -6.58 -14.50
N GLY A 384 9.81 -6.69 -15.49
CA GLY A 384 10.05 -7.21 -16.83
C GLY A 384 11.08 -6.42 -17.64
N GLU A 385 11.44 -6.94 -18.82
CA GLU A 385 12.35 -6.28 -19.77
C GLU A 385 11.82 -4.91 -20.21
N ASP A 386 10.49 -4.74 -20.26
CA ASP A 386 9.83 -3.47 -20.59
C ASP A 386 9.94 -2.41 -19.47
N ASN A 387 10.55 -2.72 -18.33
CA ASN A 387 10.73 -1.74 -17.26
C ASN A 387 11.85 -0.74 -17.60
N SER A 388 11.45 0.34 -18.25
CA SER A 388 12.34 1.43 -18.65
C SER A 388 13.11 2.09 -17.49
N VAL A 389 12.63 2.03 -16.24
CA VAL A 389 13.38 2.53 -15.08
C VAL A 389 14.59 1.64 -14.81
N LEU A 390 14.42 0.32 -14.78
CA LEU A 390 15.53 -0.60 -14.58
C LEU A 390 16.57 -0.48 -15.70
N GLY A 391 16.10 -0.42 -16.96
CA GLY A 391 16.95 -0.21 -18.11
C GLY A 391 17.71 1.12 -18.06
N HIS A 392 17.06 2.20 -17.63
CA HIS A 392 17.70 3.49 -17.39
C HIS A 392 18.84 3.39 -16.36
N PHE A 393 18.64 2.59 -15.31
CA PHE A 393 19.64 2.34 -14.27
C PHE A 393 20.67 1.24 -14.59
N GLY A 394 20.64 0.69 -15.81
CA GLY A 394 21.56 -0.38 -16.22
C GLY A 394 21.37 -1.70 -15.44
N LEU A 395 20.18 -1.93 -14.89
CA LEU A 395 19.82 -3.14 -14.14
C LEU A 395 18.83 -3.99 -14.94
N THR A 396 18.94 -5.30 -14.81
CA THR A 396 17.93 -6.25 -15.30
C THR A 396 17.60 -7.27 -14.20
N VAL A 397 16.37 -7.77 -14.19
CA VAL A 397 15.91 -8.77 -13.22
C VAL A 397 15.56 -10.05 -13.98
N GLY A 398 16.19 -11.17 -13.59
CA GLY A 398 15.87 -12.47 -14.15
C GLY A 398 14.48 -12.95 -13.71
N PHE A 399 13.79 -13.68 -14.58
CA PHE A 399 12.42 -14.17 -14.31
C PHE A 399 12.36 -15.57 -13.71
N ALA A 400 13.50 -16.25 -13.62
CA ALA A 400 13.58 -17.56 -13.00
C ALA A 400 13.83 -17.40 -11.49
N MET A 401 13.03 -18.11 -10.69
CA MET A 401 13.31 -18.27 -9.26
C MET A 401 14.65 -18.98 -9.07
N THR A 402 15.45 -18.52 -8.10
CA THR A 402 16.71 -19.16 -7.75
C THR A 402 16.46 -20.58 -7.26
N ARG A 403 17.16 -21.54 -7.88
CA ARG A 403 17.15 -22.95 -7.47
C ARG A 403 18.20 -23.17 -6.38
N VAL A 404 17.80 -23.87 -5.32
CA VAL A 404 18.68 -24.22 -4.20
C VAL A 404 18.50 -25.70 -3.85
N GLU A 405 19.57 -26.33 -3.37
CA GLU A 405 19.52 -27.72 -2.90
C GLU A 405 19.24 -27.73 -1.38
N GLY A 406 18.02 -28.09 -1.01
CA GLY A 406 17.63 -28.32 0.38
C GLY A 406 18.02 -29.71 0.87
N ARG A 407 17.97 -29.92 2.18
CA ARG A 407 18.15 -31.23 2.82
C ARG A 407 17.03 -31.47 3.83
N VAL A 408 16.42 -32.66 3.78
CA VAL A 408 15.37 -33.07 4.71
C VAL A 408 16.01 -33.79 5.88
N MET A 409 15.97 -33.12 7.03
CA MET A 409 16.44 -33.69 8.29
C MET A 409 15.51 -34.84 8.72
N PRO A 410 16.05 -35.99 9.18
CA PRO A 410 15.23 -37.06 9.72
C PRO A 410 14.45 -36.59 10.96
N VAL A 411 13.19 -37.00 11.06
CA VAL A 411 12.33 -36.68 12.21
C VAL A 411 12.89 -37.37 13.45
N PRO A 412 13.14 -36.65 14.56
CA PRO A 412 13.60 -37.28 15.79
C PRO A 412 12.52 -38.20 16.36
N PRO A 413 12.87 -39.38 16.89
CA PRO A 413 11.89 -40.27 17.50
C PRO A 413 11.29 -39.62 18.74
N ILE A 414 9.96 -39.68 18.87
CA ILE A 414 9.23 -39.21 20.05
C ILE A 414 9.22 -40.33 21.08
N GLN A 415 9.88 -40.12 22.22
CA GLN A 415 9.75 -41.02 23.37
C GLN A 415 8.40 -40.77 24.04
N MET A 416 7.50 -41.75 23.93
CA MET A 416 6.27 -41.76 24.69
C MET A 416 6.56 -42.48 26.00
N GLU A 417 6.42 -41.80 27.15
CA GLU A 417 6.37 -42.50 28.43
C GLU A 417 5.18 -43.45 28.38
N ARG A 418 5.46 -44.74 28.26
CA ARG A 418 4.46 -45.75 28.56
C ARG A 418 4.15 -45.53 30.04
N LYS A 419 2.96 -45.01 30.34
CA LYS A 419 2.32 -45.28 31.63
C LYS A 419 2.20 -46.80 31.69
N GLU A 420 3.28 -47.47 32.10
CA GLU A 420 3.15 -48.79 32.70
C GLU A 420 2.05 -48.58 33.74
N GLN A 421 0.92 -49.23 33.51
CA GLN A 421 -0.05 -49.43 34.58
C GLN A 421 0.79 -49.96 35.72
N SER A 422 1.08 -49.10 36.69
CA SER A 422 1.75 -49.48 37.90
C SER A 422 0.97 -50.69 38.37
N GLY A 423 1.63 -51.84 38.33
CA GLY A 423 1.10 -53.07 38.85
C GLY A 423 0.79 -52.80 40.30
N VAL A 424 -0.44 -52.37 40.57
CA VAL A 424 -1.00 -52.41 41.90
C VAL A 424 -1.12 -53.91 42.17
N PRO A 425 -0.34 -54.48 43.09
CA PRO A 425 -0.51 -55.88 43.45
C PRO A 425 -1.98 -56.11 43.86
N PRO A 426 -2.59 -57.28 43.63
CA PRO A 426 -4.02 -57.54 43.82
C PRO A 426 -4.57 -57.37 45.24
N GLN A 427 -3.79 -56.82 46.17
CA GLN A 427 -4.14 -56.72 47.59
C GLN A 427 -4.61 -55.33 48.03
N ALA A 428 -4.59 -54.31 47.16
CA ALA A 428 -5.10 -52.97 47.50
C ALA A 428 -6.43 -52.59 46.82
N GLN A 429 -7.03 -53.46 45.99
CA GLN A 429 -8.30 -53.17 45.32
C GLN A 429 -9.56 -53.47 46.16
N GLN A 430 -9.46 -54.12 47.32
CA GLN A 430 -10.65 -54.41 48.15
C GLN A 430 -11.05 -53.27 49.11
N GLN A 431 -10.23 -52.24 49.35
CA GLN A 431 -10.64 -51.10 50.20
C GLN A 431 -11.13 -49.86 49.44
N GLN A 432 -10.94 -49.79 48.11
CA GLN A 432 -11.36 -48.62 47.33
C GLN A 432 -12.71 -48.77 46.64
N GLN A 433 -13.27 -49.98 46.53
CA GLN A 433 -14.61 -50.22 45.97
C GLN A 433 -15.78 -49.83 46.89
N GLN A 434 -15.52 -49.38 48.13
CA GLN A 434 -16.59 -48.85 49.02
C GLN A 434 -16.74 -47.32 48.96
N ARG A 435 -16.01 -46.59 48.12
CA ARG A 435 -16.06 -45.11 48.12
C ARG A 435 -16.43 -44.43 46.80
N GLN A 436 -16.89 -45.15 45.78
CA GLN A 436 -17.30 -44.52 44.51
C GLN A 436 -18.70 -44.95 44.08
N GLY A 437 -19.70 -44.58 44.89
CA GLY A 437 -21.03 -44.23 44.38
C GLY A 437 -21.08 -42.72 44.20
N GLY A 438 -20.66 -42.25 43.04
CA GLY A 438 -20.64 -40.82 42.70
C GLY A 438 -20.65 -40.65 41.20
N GLU A 439 -21.85 -40.57 40.63
CA GLU A 439 -22.08 -40.16 39.24
C GLU A 439 -21.36 -38.84 38.94
N TRP A 440 -20.55 -38.84 37.88
CA TRP A 440 -20.11 -37.60 37.26
C TRP A 440 -21.20 -37.13 36.30
N VAL A 441 -22.05 -36.23 36.80
CA VAL A 441 -22.96 -35.43 35.96
C VAL A 441 -22.14 -34.35 35.26
N CYS A 442 -22.01 -34.43 33.94
CA CYS A 442 -21.53 -33.31 33.14
C CYS A 442 -22.60 -32.21 33.13
N ARG A 443 -22.46 -31.19 33.98
CA ARG A 443 -23.21 -29.94 33.86
C ARG A 443 -22.56 -29.04 32.82
N SER A 444 -23.27 -28.82 31.72
CA SER A 444 -23.10 -27.66 30.86
C SER A 444 -23.78 -26.46 31.52
N GLU A 445 -23.00 -25.46 31.93
CA GLU A 445 -23.55 -24.17 32.36
C GLU A 445 -23.60 -23.20 31.17
N THR A 446 -24.80 -22.99 30.66
CA THR A 446 -25.16 -21.79 29.89
C THR A 446 -25.31 -20.61 30.85
N ALA A 447 -24.46 -19.60 30.73
CA ALA A 447 -24.60 -18.34 31.48
C ALA A 447 -25.38 -17.31 30.65
N SER A 448 -26.68 -17.23 30.93
CA SER A 448 -27.52 -16.05 30.71
C SER A 448 -27.47 -15.14 31.93
N GLY A 449 -27.32 -13.83 31.73
CA GLY A 449 -27.63 -12.82 32.75
C GLY A 449 -26.46 -11.92 33.11
N GLY A 450 -26.66 -10.61 32.95
CA GLY A 450 -25.62 -9.60 33.06
C GLY A 450 -25.28 -9.17 34.49
N LEU A 451 -24.18 -8.42 34.60
CA LEU A 451 -24.05 -7.19 35.38
C LEU A 451 -22.64 -6.61 35.19
N THR A 452 -22.63 -5.31 34.87
CA THR A 452 -21.60 -4.28 35.13
C THR A 452 -20.17 -4.73 35.44
N ARG A 453 -19.24 -4.43 34.52
CA ARG A 453 -17.79 -4.38 34.81
C ARG A 453 -17.32 -2.95 34.99
N THR A 454 -16.96 -2.63 36.23
CA THR A 454 -16.12 -1.49 36.63
C THR A 454 -14.67 -1.86 36.32
N CYS A 455 -13.98 -1.06 35.50
CA CYS A 455 -12.56 -1.22 35.25
C CYS A 455 -11.76 -0.55 36.39
N VAL A 456 -11.07 -1.37 37.20
CA VAL A 456 -10.03 -0.90 38.13
C VAL A 456 -8.66 -1.08 37.45
N GLN A 457 -7.98 0.04 37.29
CA GLN A 457 -6.68 0.19 36.67
C GLN A 457 -5.59 -0.06 37.72
N ASN A 458 -4.93 -1.23 37.68
CA ASN A 458 -3.75 -1.47 38.52
C ASN A 458 -2.48 -1.01 37.82
N ARG A 459 -2.02 0.19 38.22
CA ARG A 459 -0.64 0.66 38.08
C ARG A 459 0.27 -0.20 38.96
N LEU A 460 1.28 -0.81 38.36
CA LEU A 460 2.49 -1.21 39.08
C LEU A 460 3.67 -0.38 38.55
N SER A 461 4.06 0.58 39.39
CA SER A 461 5.28 1.35 39.30
C SER A 461 6.47 0.47 39.73
N ARG A 462 7.55 0.46 38.94
CA ARG A 462 8.92 0.39 39.49
C ARG A 462 9.88 1.21 38.64
N ARG A 463 10.61 2.07 39.35
CA ARG A 463 11.65 3.00 38.93
C ARG A 463 12.95 2.25 38.59
N SER A 464 13.75 2.79 37.68
CA SER A 464 15.16 3.18 37.95
C SER A 464 15.79 3.87 36.72
N SER A 465 16.43 5.03 36.97
CA SER A 465 17.65 5.59 36.33
C SER A 465 17.82 5.44 34.81
N GLY A 466 17.91 6.50 33.99
CA GLY A 466 18.79 7.65 34.15
C GLY A 466 20.13 7.38 33.44
N ASN A 467 20.27 7.79 32.18
CA ASN A 467 21.42 8.51 31.59
C ASN A 467 21.50 8.36 30.05
N ASP A 468 21.55 9.53 29.42
CA ASP A 468 22.30 10.00 28.25
C ASP A 468 23.09 9.02 27.35
N CYS A 469 22.94 9.27 26.03
CA CYS A 469 23.96 9.53 24.99
C CYS A 469 23.29 9.26 23.62
N ARG A 470 23.02 10.23 22.73
CA ARG A 470 23.93 10.92 21.79
C ARG A 470 25.00 10.02 21.14
N GLY A 471 24.99 9.98 19.80
CA GLY A 471 26.05 9.48 18.90
C GLY A 471 25.99 7.96 18.71
N VAL A 472 25.91 7.41 17.50
CA VAL A 472 26.50 7.81 16.21
C VAL A 472 25.46 7.71 15.10
#